data_AF-A0A650CUM4-F1
#
_entry.id   AF-A0A650CUM4-F1
#
_cell.length_a   1.000
_cell.length_b   1.000
_cell.length_c   1.000
_cell.angle_alpha   90.00
_cell.angle_beta   90.00
_cell.angle_gamma   90.00
#
_symmetry.space_group_name_H-M   'P 1'
#
loop_
_entity.id
_entity.type
_entity.pdbx_description
1 polymer ?
#
loop_
_entity_poly.entity_id
_entity_poly.type
_entity_poly.pdbx_seq_one_letter_code
_entity_poly.pdbx_strand_id
1 'polypeptide(L)'
;MHVNSLEELINEYGFTDEEINFALERAKGIIFGFAMEYRARKVLENYNFTNIKSVNLPTHDIEAEKDGEKYYIEVKASKKSPTKEYSAYKIAMIAQLHGIHLTLVMLPSPRLYLTEEILSEPKRVLFEFFRMLFNNENDKLKEFLANDKNRKIVESYNKVIIHYFPEIKDLTSLEIIRPIL
;
A
#
# COMPACT_ATOMS: atom_id res chain seq x y z
N MET A 1 20.14 -26.65 1.79
CA MET A 1 21.05 -26.38 0.66
C MET A 1 21.21 -24.88 0.58
N HIS A 2 22.42 -24.35 0.72
CA HIS A 2 22.70 -22.94 0.43
C HIS A 2 22.69 -22.81 -1.09
N VAL A 3 21.68 -22.15 -1.66
CA VAL A 3 21.70 -21.77 -3.07
C VAL A 3 22.58 -20.54 -3.15
N ASN A 4 23.76 -20.66 -3.76
CA ASN A 4 24.57 -19.50 -4.09
C ASN A 4 24.11 -18.96 -5.44
N SER A 5 23.02 -18.19 -5.43
CA SER A 5 22.43 -17.63 -6.65
C SER A 5 23.41 -16.80 -7.48
N LEU A 6 24.49 -16.27 -6.89
CA LEU A 6 25.54 -15.56 -7.63
C LEU A 6 26.45 -16.53 -8.39
N GLU A 7 26.84 -17.65 -7.78
CA GLU A 7 27.60 -18.69 -8.47
C GLU A 7 26.80 -19.33 -9.61
N GLU A 8 25.49 -19.48 -9.44
CA GLU A 8 24.60 -19.96 -10.51
C GLU A 8 24.59 -18.99 -11.70
N LEU A 9 24.45 -17.68 -11.45
CA LEU A 9 24.51 -16.67 -12.51
C LEU A 9 25.84 -16.66 -13.27
N ILE A 10 26.96 -16.85 -12.58
CA ILE A 10 28.30 -16.87 -13.20
C ILE A 10 28.51 -18.17 -13.98
N ASN A 11 28.26 -19.31 -13.35
CA ASN A 11 28.63 -20.62 -13.89
C ASN A 11 27.62 -21.17 -14.91
N GLU A 12 26.32 -20.90 -14.73
CA GLU A 12 25.27 -21.42 -15.61
C GLU A 12 24.92 -20.47 -16.74
N TYR A 13 24.93 -19.17 -16.48
CA TYR A 13 24.53 -18.15 -17.46
C TYR A 13 25.71 -17.40 -18.08
N GLY A 14 26.95 -17.70 -17.66
CA GLY A 14 28.17 -17.18 -18.26
C GLY A 14 28.42 -15.69 -18.02
N PHE A 15 27.79 -15.09 -17.01
CA PHE A 15 28.06 -13.71 -16.65
C PHE A 15 29.45 -13.57 -16.03
N THR A 16 30.15 -12.52 -16.42
CA THR A 16 31.45 -12.15 -15.84
C THR A 16 31.27 -11.49 -14.48
N ASP A 17 32.32 -11.51 -13.65
CA ASP A 17 32.34 -10.79 -12.37
C ASP A 17 32.04 -9.29 -12.54
N GLU A 18 32.50 -8.68 -13.64
CA GLU A 18 32.25 -7.25 -13.92
C GLU A 18 30.76 -6.98 -14.16
N GLU A 19 30.08 -7.82 -14.95
CA GLU A 19 28.64 -7.71 -15.22
C GLU A 19 27.80 -7.93 -13.97
N ILE A 20 28.16 -8.92 -13.14
CA ILE A 20 27.50 -9.18 -11.86
C ILE A 20 27.67 -7.99 -10.90
N ASN A 21 28.89 -7.45 -10.77
CA ASN A 21 29.14 -6.30 -9.92
C ASN A 21 28.37 -5.05 -10.39
N PHE A 22 28.33 -4.80 -11.70
CA PHE A 22 27.52 -3.74 -12.28
C PHE A 22 26.02 -3.92 -11.93
N ALA A 23 25.49 -5.13 -12.10
CA ALA A 23 24.10 -5.44 -11.78
C ALA A 23 23.79 -5.27 -10.29
N LEU A 24 24.65 -5.76 -9.40
CA LEU A 24 24.50 -5.65 -7.94
C LEU A 24 24.49 -4.19 -7.48
N GLU A 25 25.37 -3.34 -8.02
CA GLU A 25 25.40 -1.91 -7.70
C GLU A 25 24.12 -1.19 -8.16
N ARG A 26 23.51 -1.62 -9.29
CA ARG A 26 22.21 -1.13 -9.73
C ARG A 26 21.04 -1.66 -8.89
N ALA A 27 21.12 -2.92 -8.47
CA ALA A 27 20.05 -3.63 -7.75
C ALA A 27 20.08 -3.44 -6.23
N LYS A 28 21.11 -2.79 -5.68
CA LYS A 28 21.32 -2.61 -4.24
C LYS A 28 20.07 -2.16 -3.47
N GLY A 29 19.31 -1.22 -4.02
CA GLY A 29 18.07 -0.73 -3.41
C GLY A 29 16.96 -1.79 -3.35
N ILE A 30 16.83 -2.59 -4.41
CA ILE A 30 15.85 -3.68 -4.52
C ILE A 30 16.21 -4.81 -3.54
N ILE A 31 17.48 -5.23 -3.56
CA ILE A 31 18.00 -6.26 -2.64
C ILE A 31 17.79 -5.83 -1.18
N PHE A 32 18.08 -4.56 -0.89
CA PHE A 32 17.84 -4.00 0.44
C PHE A 32 16.36 -3.99 0.82
N GLY A 33 15.45 -3.68 -0.12
CA GLY A 33 14.00 -3.77 0.07
C GLY A 33 13.56 -5.17 0.49
N PHE A 34 13.90 -6.18 -0.31
CA PHE A 34 13.57 -7.58 0.00
C PHE A 34 14.15 -8.05 1.33
N ALA A 35 15.40 -7.66 1.63
CA ALA A 35 16.01 -7.98 2.92
C ALA A 35 15.26 -7.33 4.10
N MET A 36 14.73 -6.12 3.91
CA MET A 36 13.94 -5.42 4.92
C MET A 36 12.55 -6.04 5.12
N GLU A 37 11.86 -6.42 4.06
CA GLU A 37 10.59 -7.16 4.14
C GLU A 37 10.76 -8.50 4.87
N TYR A 38 11.83 -9.24 4.57
CA TYR A 38 12.12 -10.48 5.28
C TYR A 38 12.40 -10.23 6.77
N ARG A 39 13.17 -9.17 7.08
CA ARG A 39 13.46 -8.76 8.47
C ARG A 39 12.21 -8.30 9.22
N ALA A 40 11.28 -7.65 8.54
CA ALA A 40 10.03 -7.16 9.13
C ALA A 40 9.21 -8.27 9.79
N ARG A 41 9.28 -9.51 9.28
CA ARG A 41 8.60 -10.66 9.87
C ARG A 41 8.98 -10.87 11.34
N LYS A 42 10.28 -10.89 11.63
CA LYS A 42 10.80 -11.02 13.02
C LYS A 42 10.41 -9.83 13.91
N VAL A 43 10.34 -8.63 13.32
CA VAL A 43 9.88 -7.44 14.05
C VAL A 43 8.41 -7.60 14.45
N LEU A 44 7.56 -8.09 13.55
CA LEU A 44 6.15 -8.30 13.80
C LEU A 44 5.92 -9.42 14.84
N GLU A 45 6.71 -10.49 14.80
CA GLU A 45 6.72 -11.52 15.86
C GLU A 45 6.99 -10.90 17.23
N ASN A 46 7.98 -10.01 17.35
CA ASN A 46 8.29 -9.28 18.59
C ASN A 46 7.17 -8.33 19.04
N TYR A 47 6.26 -7.95 18.13
CA TYR A 47 5.06 -7.18 18.42
C TYR A 47 3.82 -8.05 18.68
N ASN A 48 4.03 -9.36 18.87
CA ASN A 48 3.01 -10.38 19.12
C ASN A 48 2.03 -10.58 17.95
N PHE A 49 2.46 -10.31 16.73
CA PHE A 49 1.71 -10.76 15.55
C PHE A 49 1.95 -12.26 15.32
N THR A 50 0.92 -12.90 14.76
CA THR A 50 0.90 -14.31 14.40
C THR A 50 0.51 -14.46 12.93
N ASN A 51 0.60 -15.68 12.38
CA ASN A 51 0.22 -15.97 10.99
C ASN A 51 0.88 -15.04 9.94
N ILE A 52 2.13 -14.61 10.19
CA ILE A 52 2.84 -13.62 9.38
C ILE A 52 3.27 -14.22 8.04
N LYS A 53 2.69 -13.71 6.94
CA LYS A 53 2.93 -14.16 5.57
C LYS A 53 3.36 -12.99 4.70
N SER A 54 4.52 -13.13 4.05
CA SER A 54 4.92 -12.22 2.98
C SER A 54 4.05 -12.48 1.75
N VAL A 55 3.58 -11.41 1.12
CA VAL A 55 2.76 -11.45 -0.09
C VAL A 55 3.39 -10.57 -1.17
N ASN A 56 3.09 -10.87 -2.43
CA ASN A 56 3.50 -10.04 -3.55
C ASN A 56 2.27 -9.35 -4.13
N LEU A 57 1.74 -8.38 -3.38
CA LEU A 57 0.55 -7.62 -3.75
C LEU A 57 0.90 -6.13 -3.88
N PRO A 58 0.25 -5.38 -4.78
CA PRO A 58 0.51 -3.95 -4.95
C PRO A 58 0.10 -3.11 -3.73
N THR A 59 -0.73 -3.65 -2.84
CA THR A 59 -1.32 -2.94 -1.70
C THR A 59 -0.46 -2.97 -0.44
N HIS A 60 0.22 -4.09 -0.17
CA HIS A 60 0.98 -4.33 1.06
C HIS A 60 1.95 -5.51 0.86
N ASP A 61 2.94 -5.63 1.75
CA ASP A 61 4.02 -6.62 1.64
C ASP A 61 3.80 -7.83 2.56
N ILE A 62 3.04 -7.65 3.66
CA ILE A 62 2.81 -8.68 4.68
C ILE A 62 1.35 -8.71 5.13
N GLU A 63 0.77 -9.91 5.20
CA GLU A 63 -0.47 -10.17 5.94
C GLU A 63 -0.12 -10.81 7.29
N ALA A 64 -0.80 -10.39 8.37
CA ALA A 64 -0.60 -10.95 9.70
C ALA A 64 -1.88 -10.85 10.54
N GLU A 65 -1.91 -11.56 11.66
CA GLU A 65 -3.03 -11.54 12.61
C GLU A 65 -2.55 -11.15 14.00
N LYS A 66 -3.35 -10.35 14.71
CA LYS A 66 -3.12 -9.99 16.10
C LYS A 66 -4.45 -9.77 16.80
N ASP A 67 -4.61 -10.35 17.99
CA ASP A 67 -5.82 -10.22 18.81
C ASP A 67 -7.13 -10.60 18.06
N GLY A 68 -7.04 -11.54 17.11
CA GLY A 68 -8.17 -12.01 16.29
C GLY A 68 -8.46 -11.17 15.04
N GLU A 69 -7.73 -10.07 14.84
CA GLU A 69 -7.91 -9.14 13.72
C GLU A 69 -6.88 -9.36 12.62
N LYS A 70 -7.29 -9.17 11.36
CA LYS A 70 -6.41 -9.24 10.19
C LYS A 70 -5.76 -7.88 9.92
N TYR A 71 -4.45 -7.91 9.70
CA TYR A 71 -3.63 -6.75 9.39
C TYR A 71 -2.94 -6.88 8.04
N TYR A 72 -2.91 -5.76 7.31
CA TYR A 72 -2.22 -5.59 6.04
C TYR A 72 -1.09 -4.57 6.22
N ILE A 73 0.15 -5.00 6.02
CA ILE A 73 1.32 -4.26 6.47
C ILE A 73 2.21 -3.93 5.28
N GLU A 74 2.38 -2.64 5.02
CA GLU A 74 3.41 -2.13 4.11
C GLU A 74 4.72 -1.92 4.88
N VAL A 75 5.83 -2.42 4.36
CA VAL A 75 7.17 -2.24 4.92
C VAL A 75 7.87 -1.08 4.22
N LYS A 76 8.35 -0.11 5.00
CA LYS A 76 9.17 1.00 4.52
C LYS A 76 10.50 1.02 5.22
N ALA A 77 11.58 1.09 4.45
CA ALA A 77 12.92 1.15 5.00
C ALA A 77 13.13 2.38 5.91
N SER A 78 12.63 3.56 5.53
CA SER A 78 12.86 4.80 6.26
C SER A 78 11.67 5.76 6.22
N LYS A 79 11.72 6.78 7.09
CA LYS A 79 10.65 7.78 7.30
C LYS A 79 10.51 8.83 6.19
N LYS A 80 11.37 8.91 5.16
CA LYS A 80 11.22 9.97 4.13
C LYS A 80 9.92 9.74 3.35
N SER A 81 8.85 10.38 3.83
CA SER A 81 7.47 10.33 3.35
C SER A 81 7.01 8.90 2.99
N PRO A 82 6.74 8.04 3.98
CA PRO A 82 6.47 6.61 3.78
C PRO A 82 5.29 6.34 2.83
N THR A 83 4.37 7.30 2.70
CA THR A 83 3.21 7.23 1.82
C THR A 83 3.36 8.08 0.56
N LYS A 84 4.52 8.69 0.29
CA LYS A 84 4.76 9.54 -0.90
C LYS A 84 4.43 8.79 -2.18
N GLU A 85 4.91 7.57 -2.29
CA GLU A 85 4.73 6.68 -3.43
C GLU A 85 3.33 6.06 -3.51
N TYR A 86 2.45 6.34 -2.53
CA TYR A 86 1.07 5.87 -2.60
C TYR A 86 0.34 6.71 -3.65
N SER A 87 0.14 6.12 -4.82
CA SER A 87 -0.70 6.67 -5.87
C SER A 87 -2.17 6.62 -5.45
N ALA A 88 -3.01 7.43 -6.10
CA ALA A 88 -4.45 7.38 -5.91
C ALA A 88 -5.04 5.99 -6.21
N TYR A 89 -4.47 5.25 -7.18
CA TYR A 89 -4.82 3.85 -7.43
C TYR A 89 -4.50 2.96 -6.23
N LYS A 90 -3.29 3.06 -5.66
CA LYS A 90 -2.93 2.28 -4.46
C LYS A 90 -3.87 2.61 -3.29
N ILE A 91 -4.23 3.87 -3.11
CA ILE A 91 -5.21 4.28 -2.08
C ILE A 91 -6.58 3.61 -2.30
N ALA A 92 -7.09 3.59 -3.54
CA ALA A 92 -8.33 2.89 -3.87
C ALA A 92 -8.25 1.39 -3.54
N MET A 93 -7.16 0.72 -3.94
CA MET A 93 -6.97 -0.71 -3.68
C MET A 93 -6.86 -1.03 -2.18
N ILE A 94 -6.18 -0.18 -1.40
CA ILE A 94 -6.12 -0.32 0.06
C ILE A 94 -7.52 -0.15 0.66
N ALA A 95 -8.31 0.83 0.21
CA ALA A 95 -9.66 1.07 0.70
C ALA A 95 -10.64 -0.08 0.45
N GLN A 96 -10.37 -0.96 -0.51
CA GLN A 96 -11.16 -2.17 -0.79
C GLN A 96 -10.89 -3.32 0.19
N LEU A 97 -9.77 -3.30 0.91
CA LEU A 97 -9.38 -4.39 1.79
C LEU A 97 -10.12 -4.30 3.13
N HIS A 98 -10.71 -5.42 3.55
CA HIS A 98 -11.40 -5.53 4.83
C HIS A 98 -10.41 -5.93 5.93
N GLY A 99 -9.83 -4.94 6.62
CA GLY A 99 -8.92 -5.15 7.76
C GLY A 99 -8.15 -3.88 8.14
N ILE A 100 -7.18 -4.01 9.05
CA ILE A 100 -6.41 -2.87 9.54
C ILE A 100 -5.13 -2.70 8.71
N HIS A 101 -4.95 -1.51 8.14
CA HIS A 101 -3.77 -1.18 7.35
C HIS A 101 -2.70 -0.51 8.22
N LEU A 102 -1.51 -1.12 8.25
CA LEU A 102 -0.35 -0.58 8.94
C LEU A 102 0.79 -0.29 7.98
N THR A 103 1.59 0.70 8.36
CA THR A 103 2.89 0.95 7.74
C THR A 103 3.97 0.71 8.77
N LEU A 104 4.83 -0.28 8.52
CA LEU A 104 5.99 -0.60 9.34
C LEU A 104 7.21 0.14 8.80
N VAL A 105 7.67 1.16 9.53
CA VAL A 105 8.92 1.84 9.21
C VAL A 105 10.06 1.18 9.97
N MET A 106 11.07 0.67 9.26
CA MET A 106 12.15 -0.14 9.85
C MET A 106 13.26 0.67 10.51
N LEU A 107 13.61 1.85 9.98
CA LEU A 107 14.72 2.68 10.46
C LEU A 107 14.26 4.05 11.01
N PRO A 108 14.99 4.61 12.00
CA PRO A 108 16.18 4.06 12.66
C PRO A 108 15.85 2.96 13.69
N SER A 109 14.58 2.82 14.05
CA SER A 109 14.05 1.75 14.88
C SER A 109 12.68 1.36 14.32
N PRO A 110 12.29 0.07 14.40
CA PRO A 110 11.00 -0.34 13.90
C PRO A 110 9.85 0.37 14.62
N ARG A 111 8.89 0.87 13.84
CA ARG A 111 7.66 1.51 14.35
C ARG A 111 6.51 1.21 13.41
N LEU A 112 5.39 0.77 14.00
CA LEU A 112 4.12 0.64 13.30
C LEU A 112 3.33 1.94 13.39
N TYR A 113 2.68 2.28 12.29
CA TYR A 113 1.74 3.38 12.19
C TYR A 113 0.46 2.86 11.57
N LEU A 114 -0.69 3.35 12.03
CA LEU A 114 -1.92 3.24 11.24
C LEU A 114 -1.70 4.00 9.94
N THR A 115 -1.86 3.31 8.81
CA THR A 115 -1.54 3.89 7.50
C THR A 115 -2.33 5.17 7.27
N GLU A 116 -3.61 5.19 7.63
CA GLU A 116 -4.52 6.34 7.51
C GLU A 116 -4.00 7.60 8.26
N GLU A 117 -3.39 7.43 9.42
CA GLU A 117 -2.89 8.54 10.24
C GLU A 117 -1.70 9.24 9.60
N ILE A 118 -0.88 8.50 8.85
CA ILE A 118 0.32 9.00 8.19
C ILE A 118 0.12 9.37 6.71
N LEU A 119 -1.11 9.25 6.19
CA LEU A 119 -1.47 9.80 4.89
C LEU A 119 -1.43 11.34 4.94
N SER A 120 -0.93 11.96 3.87
CA SER A 120 -1.18 13.37 3.62
C SER A 120 -2.67 13.62 3.47
N GLU A 121 -3.16 14.80 3.83
CA GLU A 121 -4.58 15.13 3.79
C GLU A 121 -5.30 14.75 2.48
N PRO A 122 -4.78 15.08 1.27
CA PRO A 122 -5.47 14.68 0.03
C PRO A 122 -5.67 13.17 -0.12
N LYS A 123 -4.70 12.38 0.35
CA LYS A 123 -4.76 10.91 0.30
C LYS A 123 -5.70 10.34 1.36
N ARG A 124 -5.79 10.98 2.52
CA ARG A 124 -6.74 10.59 3.57
C ARG A 124 -8.18 10.84 3.12
N VAL A 125 -8.45 12.03 2.58
CA VAL A 125 -9.76 12.38 1.97
C VAL A 125 -10.12 11.37 0.88
N LEU A 126 -9.16 11.01 0.01
CA LEU A 126 -9.41 10.05 -1.05
C LEU A 126 -9.64 8.62 -0.51
N PHE A 127 -8.92 8.21 0.53
CA PHE A 127 -9.11 6.92 1.20
C PHE A 127 -10.50 6.81 1.82
N GLU A 128 -10.94 7.82 2.56
CA GLU A 128 -12.28 7.89 3.15
C GLU A 128 -13.38 7.87 2.07
N PHE A 129 -13.23 8.66 1.02
CA PHE A 129 -14.13 8.66 -0.14
C PHE A 129 -14.28 7.24 -0.72
N PHE A 130 -13.17 6.57 -1.03
CA PHE A 130 -13.23 5.22 -1.59
C PHE A 130 -13.84 4.21 -0.62
N ARG A 131 -13.55 4.30 0.68
CA ARG A 131 -14.18 3.42 1.68
C ARG A 131 -15.68 3.59 1.74
N MET A 132 -16.19 4.82 1.76
CA MET A 132 -17.63 5.09 1.75
C MET A 132 -18.28 4.57 0.46
N LEU A 133 -17.62 4.77 -0.67
CA LEU A 133 -18.09 4.35 -1.98
C LEU A 133 -18.15 2.81 -2.11
N PHE A 134 -17.07 2.10 -1.76
CA PHE A 134 -17.02 0.62 -1.81
C PHE A 134 -17.99 -0.04 -0.84
N ASN A 135 -18.33 0.62 0.28
CA ASN A 135 -19.29 0.11 1.26
C ASN A 135 -20.73 0.57 1.01
N ASN A 136 -21.02 1.24 -0.11
CA ASN A 136 -22.34 1.78 -0.46
C ASN A 136 -22.94 2.72 0.61
N GLU A 137 -22.10 3.47 1.33
CA GLU A 137 -22.52 4.40 2.39
C GLU A 137 -23.02 5.73 1.82
N ASN A 138 -24.06 5.67 0.97
CA ASN A 138 -24.50 6.78 0.13
C ASN A 138 -24.83 8.07 0.92
N ASP A 139 -25.49 7.97 2.07
CA ASP A 139 -25.83 9.16 2.87
C ASP A 139 -24.58 9.82 3.49
N LYS A 140 -23.62 9.02 3.97
CA LYS A 140 -22.32 9.54 4.44
C LYS A 140 -21.52 10.15 3.30
N LEU A 141 -21.57 9.55 2.12
CA LEU A 141 -20.88 10.05 0.94
C LEU A 141 -21.43 11.43 0.52
N LYS A 142 -22.76 11.65 0.58
CA LYS A 142 -23.36 12.97 0.35
C LYS A 142 -22.85 14.00 1.34
N GLU A 143 -22.87 13.67 2.64
CA GLU A 143 -22.41 14.58 3.69
C GLU A 143 -20.91 14.90 3.52
N PHE A 144 -20.10 13.89 3.21
CA PHE A 144 -18.67 14.03 2.95
C PHE A 144 -18.38 14.96 1.77
N LEU A 145 -19.14 14.83 0.67
CA LEU A 145 -18.99 15.66 -0.53
C LEU A 145 -19.66 17.04 -0.41
N ALA A 146 -20.52 17.26 0.59
CA ALA A 146 -21.03 18.60 0.91
C ALA A 146 -19.93 19.53 1.45
N ASN A 147 -18.83 18.96 1.95
CA ASN A 147 -17.63 19.72 2.29
C ASN A 147 -16.87 20.12 1.01
N ASP A 148 -16.83 21.42 0.72
CA ASP A 148 -16.16 21.98 -0.47
C ASP A 148 -14.68 21.58 -0.62
N LYS A 149 -13.96 21.42 0.50
CA LYS A 149 -12.54 21.01 0.46
C LYS A 149 -12.42 19.56 0.02
N ASN A 150 -13.22 18.67 0.62
CA ASN A 150 -13.24 17.26 0.27
C ASN A 150 -13.65 17.07 -1.19
N ARG A 151 -14.72 17.75 -1.61
CA ARG A 151 -15.20 17.72 -3.00
C ARG A 151 -14.11 18.10 -3.99
N LYS A 152 -13.44 19.24 -3.79
CA LYS A 152 -12.34 19.71 -4.68
C LYS A 152 -11.18 18.71 -4.77
N ILE A 153 -10.81 18.10 -3.64
CA ILE A 153 -9.76 17.07 -3.62
C ILE A 153 -10.20 15.87 -4.45
N VAL A 154 -11.39 15.32 -4.19
CA VAL A 154 -11.93 14.15 -4.91
C VAL A 154 -12.03 14.42 -6.41
N GLU A 155 -12.58 15.58 -6.81
CA GLU A 155 -12.68 16.02 -8.20
C GLU A 155 -11.32 16.07 -8.91
N SER A 156 -10.24 16.45 -8.21
CA SER A 156 -8.89 16.46 -8.78
C SER A 156 -8.37 15.06 -9.19
N TYR A 157 -8.99 14.00 -8.66
CA TYR A 157 -8.67 12.59 -8.95
C TYR A 157 -9.71 11.89 -9.84
N ASN A 158 -10.59 12.64 -10.53
CA ASN A 158 -11.69 12.09 -11.32
C ASN A 158 -11.28 10.95 -12.28
N LYS A 159 -10.11 11.05 -12.93
CA LYS A 159 -9.59 9.99 -13.82
C LYS A 159 -9.43 8.64 -13.11
N VAL A 160 -8.97 8.64 -11.86
CA VAL A 160 -8.78 7.42 -11.07
C VAL A 160 -10.14 6.90 -10.62
N ILE A 161 -11.04 7.79 -10.23
CA ILE A 161 -12.39 7.41 -9.79
C ILE A 161 -13.15 6.73 -10.92
N ILE A 162 -13.15 7.32 -12.13
CA ILE A 162 -13.77 6.74 -13.34
C ILE A 162 -13.14 5.38 -13.69
N HIS A 163 -11.84 5.18 -13.43
CA HIS A 163 -11.22 3.88 -13.68
C HIS A 163 -11.82 2.76 -12.83
N TYR A 164 -12.11 3.02 -11.55
CA TYR A 164 -12.73 2.05 -10.65
C TYR A 164 -14.25 1.99 -10.79
N PHE A 165 -14.89 3.10 -11.21
CA PHE A 165 -16.34 3.26 -11.31
C PHE A 165 -16.72 3.97 -12.62
N PRO A 166 -16.69 3.26 -13.76
CA PRO A 166 -16.95 3.86 -15.08
C PRO A 166 -18.34 4.49 -15.23
N GLU A 167 -19.31 4.06 -14.41
CA GLU A 167 -20.66 4.59 -14.33
C GLU A 167 -20.73 6.01 -13.75
N ILE A 168 -19.71 6.42 -12.97
CA ILE A 168 -19.58 7.78 -12.44
C ILE A 168 -19.10 8.68 -13.58
N LYS A 169 -20.04 9.24 -14.34
CA LYS A 169 -19.74 10.14 -15.47
C LYS A 169 -19.35 11.55 -15.01
N ASP A 170 -19.88 11.98 -13.88
CA ASP A 170 -19.62 13.29 -13.29
C ASP A 170 -19.77 13.19 -11.77
N LEU A 171 -18.73 13.58 -11.03
CA LEU A 171 -18.76 13.62 -9.57
C LEU A 171 -19.62 14.78 -9.04
N THR A 172 -19.92 15.77 -9.88
CA THR A 172 -20.70 16.96 -9.50
C THR A 172 -22.20 16.70 -9.48
N SER A 173 -22.68 15.64 -10.13
CA SER A 173 -24.06 15.21 -9.95
C SER A 173 -24.16 14.37 -8.68
N LEU A 174 -24.97 14.80 -7.72
CA LEU A 174 -25.37 14.01 -6.54
C LEU A 174 -26.07 12.67 -6.93
N GLU A 175 -26.21 12.39 -8.24
CA GLU A 175 -26.75 11.18 -8.85
C GLU A 175 -25.76 10.01 -8.91
N ILE A 176 -24.54 10.13 -8.36
CA ILE A 176 -23.62 8.98 -8.11
C ILE A 176 -24.34 7.82 -7.40
N ILE A 177 -25.46 8.13 -6.75
CA ILE A 177 -26.31 7.23 -6.00
C ILE A 177 -27.35 6.62 -6.95
N ARG A 178 -26.90 5.68 -7.78
CA ARG A 178 -27.78 4.57 -8.15
C ARG A 178 -27.26 3.32 -7.48
N PRO A 179 -28.13 2.48 -6.91
CA PRO A 179 -27.70 1.27 -6.23
C PRO A 179 -26.99 0.42 -7.28
N ILE A 180 -25.71 0.15 -7.04
CA ILE A 180 -25.01 -0.92 -7.73
C ILE A 180 -25.67 -2.20 -7.21
N LEU A 181 -26.63 -2.72 -7.98
CA LEU A 181 -27.30 -4.01 -7.78
C LEU A 181 -26.43 -5.14 -8.34
#